data_AF-A0AAU3R887-F1
#
_entry.id   AF-A0AAU3R887-F1
#
_cell.length_a   1.000
_cell.length_b   1.000
_cell.length_c   1.000
_cell.angle_alpha   90.00
_cell.angle_beta   90.00
_cell.angle_gamma   90.00
#
_symmetry.space_group_name_H-M   'P 1'
#
loop_
_entity.id
_entity.type
_entity.pdbx_description
1 polymer ?
#
loop_
_entity_poly.entity_id
_entity_poly.type
_entity_poly.pdbx_seq_one_letter_code
_entity_poly.pdbx_strand_id
1 'polypeptide(L)'
;MSEDEQSGFLAKVIGPKKRWRAYKARVKELPESRRAAVEAIERYLMHFVPTDGDSNASMFEDLADLFEQAAADGTPMREIVGEDPVEFADAFAQNYAEGGYVPARAKKQLTEALARAEEAEVTAGDTAGDTAGGTAGGTAGGTAGGTA
;
A
#
# COMPACT_ATOMS: atom_id res chain seq x y z
N MET A 1 39.97 -17.05 5.07
CA MET A 1 38.56 -16.67 5.05
C MET A 1 37.81 -17.84 4.44
N SER A 2 37.15 -18.66 5.27
CA SER A 2 36.60 -19.95 4.86
C SER A 2 35.33 -19.78 4.01
N GLU A 3 35.06 -20.71 3.09
CA GLU A 3 33.87 -20.69 2.22
C GLU A 3 32.55 -20.71 3.01
N ASP A 4 32.55 -21.29 4.22
CA ASP A 4 31.38 -21.33 5.10
C ASP A 4 31.03 -19.95 5.71
N GLU A 5 32.05 -19.13 6.03
CA GLU A 5 31.84 -17.75 6.47
C GLU A 5 31.33 -16.86 5.33
N GLN A 6 31.79 -17.10 4.09
CA GLN A 6 31.28 -16.41 2.91
C GLN A 6 29.83 -16.81 2.60
N SER A 7 29.49 -18.11 2.66
CA SER A 7 28.13 -18.60 2.45
C SER A 7 27.13 -18.01 3.47
N GLY A 8 27.52 -17.96 4.75
CA GLY A 8 26.73 -17.33 5.80
C GLY A 8 26.55 -15.82 5.61
N PHE A 9 27.60 -15.11 5.17
CA PHE A 9 27.52 -13.68 4.86
C PHE A 9 26.63 -13.39 3.64
N LEU A 10 26.73 -14.20 2.58
CA LEU A 10 25.86 -14.09 1.41
C LEU A 10 24.40 -14.34 1.79
N ALA A 11 24.09 -15.36 2.58
CA ALA A 11 22.72 -15.60 3.04
C ALA A 11 22.17 -14.42 3.88
N LYS A 12 23.01 -13.88 4.77
CA LYS A 12 22.66 -12.74 5.65
C LYS A 12 22.46 -11.42 4.90
N VAL A 13 23.09 -11.24 3.74
CA VAL A 13 22.94 -10.05 2.89
C VAL A 13 21.85 -10.23 1.81
N ILE A 14 21.77 -11.42 1.20
CA ILE A 14 20.86 -11.70 0.07
C ILE A 14 19.42 -11.90 0.57
N GLY A 15 19.21 -12.53 1.72
CA GLY A 15 17.87 -12.74 2.29
C GLY A 15 17.10 -11.43 2.46
N PRO A 16 17.61 -10.46 3.24
CA PRO A 16 16.97 -9.16 3.43
C PRO A 16 16.77 -8.39 2.12
N LYS A 17 17.75 -8.45 1.20
CA LYS A 17 17.66 -7.77 -0.10
C LYS A 17 16.58 -8.38 -1.00
N LYS A 18 16.39 -9.71 -0.95
CA LYS A 18 15.34 -10.41 -1.70
C LYS A 18 13.96 -10.09 -1.14
N ARG A 19 13.79 -10.15 0.20
CA ARG A 19 12.54 -9.77 0.89
C ARG A 19 12.15 -8.32 0.60
N TRP A 20 13.12 -7.40 0.68
CA TRP A 20 12.91 -6.00 0.32
C TRP A 20 12.42 -5.82 -1.12
N ARG A 21 13.02 -6.53 -2.09
CA ARG A 21 12.58 -6.48 -3.49
C ARG A 21 11.17 -7.03 -3.68
N ALA A 22 10.83 -8.11 -3.00
CA ALA A 22 9.48 -8.68 -3.05
C ALA A 22 8.45 -7.69 -2.49
N TYR A 23 8.72 -7.12 -1.31
CA TYR A 23 7.91 -6.05 -0.71
C TYR A 23 7.70 -4.86 -1.66
N LYS A 24 8.77 -4.31 -2.26
CA LYS A 24 8.62 -3.18 -3.20
C LYS A 24 7.86 -3.55 -4.48
N ALA A 25 7.91 -4.79 -4.93
CA ALA A 25 7.12 -5.26 -6.07
C ALA A 25 5.62 -5.26 -5.72
N ARG A 26 5.28 -5.81 -4.55
CA ARG A 26 3.92 -5.84 -3.99
C ARG A 26 3.31 -4.45 -3.85
N VAL A 27 4.02 -3.54 -3.19
CA VAL A 27 3.58 -2.13 -3.03
C VAL A 27 3.39 -1.43 -4.38
N LYS A 28 4.17 -1.80 -5.41
CA LYS A 28 4.04 -1.22 -6.74
C LYS A 28 2.76 -1.64 -7.46
N GLU A 29 2.24 -2.84 -7.18
CA GLU A 29 1.02 -3.37 -7.77
C GLU A 29 -0.25 -2.73 -7.19
N LEU A 30 -0.14 -2.06 -6.04
CA LEU A 30 -1.25 -1.34 -5.43
C LEU A 30 -1.72 -0.15 -6.30
N PRO A 31 -3.03 0.19 -6.23
CA PRO A 31 -3.56 1.45 -6.77
C PRO A 31 -2.76 2.65 -6.26
N GLU A 32 -2.66 3.70 -7.07
CA GLU A 32 -1.74 4.82 -6.82
C GLU A 32 -1.92 5.48 -5.45
N SER A 33 -3.16 5.67 -5.01
CA SER A 33 -3.49 6.22 -3.68
C SER A 33 -2.95 5.34 -2.55
N ARG A 34 -3.19 4.03 -2.62
CA ARG A 34 -2.76 3.04 -1.62
C ARG A 34 -1.25 2.87 -1.63
N ARG A 35 -0.64 2.85 -2.81
CA ARG A 35 0.82 2.84 -2.94
C ARG A 35 1.45 4.06 -2.27
N ALA A 36 0.91 5.26 -2.51
CA ALA A 36 1.42 6.48 -1.89
C ALA A 36 1.28 6.45 -0.35
N ALA A 37 0.18 5.89 0.15
CA ALA A 37 -0.03 5.72 1.58
C ALA A 37 0.98 4.75 2.21
N VAL A 38 1.16 3.57 1.61
CA VAL A 38 2.14 2.57 2.09
C VAL A 38 3.55 3.14 2.03
N GLU A 39 3.93 3.88 0.98
CA GLU A 39 5.25 4.52 0.91
C GLU A 39 5.46 5.60 1.97
N ALA A 40 4.41 6.32 2.37
CA ALA A 40 4.47 7.29 3.44
C ALA A 40 4.67 6.63 4.81
N ILE A 41 3.92 5.55 5.08
CA ILE A 41 4.06 4.74 6.29
C ILE A 41 5.44 4.08 6.31
N GLU A 42 5.90 3.51 5.19
CA GLU A 42 7.24 2.93 5.03
C GLU A 42 8.32 3.94 5.45
N ARG A 43 8.25 5.17 4.93
CA ARG A 43 9.21 6.23 5.25
C ARG A 43 9.14 6.62 6.73
N TYR A 44 7.95 6.62 7.33
CA TYR A 44 7.79 6.87 8.75
C TYR A 44 8.43 5.76 9.60
N LEU A 45 8.14 4.50 9.27
CA LEU A 45 8.67 3.33 9.96
C LEU A 45 10.18 3.17 9.80
N MET A 46 10.79 3.66 8.73
CA MET A 46 12.25 3.74 8.60
C MET A 46 12.92 4.64 9.65
N HIS A 47 12.16 5.54 10.29
CA HIS A 47 12.66 6.31 11.44
C HIS A 47 12.56 5.55 12.74
N PHE A 48 11.77 4.47 12.78
CA PHE A 48 11.85 3.48 13.83
C PHE A 48 13.15 2.70 13.65
N VAL A 49 13.94 2.57 14.70
CA VAL A 49 15.12 1.70 14.72
C VAL A 49 14.73 0.45 15.51
N PRO A 50 14.32 -0.65 14.86
CA PRO A 50 14.18 -1.91 15.56
C PRO A 50 15.54 -2.40 16.03
N THR A 51 15.57 -3.03 17.20
CA THR A 51 16.76 -3.66 17.76
C THR A 51 17.21 -4.91 16.98
N ASP A 52 16.37 -5.46 16.09
CA ASP A 52 16.64 -6.64 15.27
C ASP A 52 16.20 -6.49 13.79
N GLY A 53 17.04 -6.92 12.86
CA GLY A 53 16.84 -6.80 11.41
C GLY A 53 15.83 -7.78 10.82
N ASP A 54 15.63 -8.96 11.42
CA ASP A 54 14.60 -9.91 10.96
C ASP A 54 13.19 -9.43 11.30
N SER A 55 13.02 -8.80 12.47
CA SER A 55 11.75 -8.17 12.88
C SER A 55 11.36 -7.03 11.94
N ASN A 56 12.34 -6.30 11.40
CA ASN A 56 12.11 -5.19 10.47
C ASN A 56 11.55 -5.68 9.12
N ALA A 57 12.05 -6.82 8.62
CA ALA A 57 11.58 -7.37 7.35
C ALA A 57 10.14 -7.92 7.45
N SER A 58 9.79 -8.57 8.57
CA SER A 58 8.42 -9.05 8.80
C SER A 58 7.44 -7.88 8.95
N MET A 59 7.81 -6.82 9.68
CA MET A 59 6.99 -5.61 9.80
C MET A 59 6.57 -5.02 8.45
N PHE A 60 7.47 -4.93 7.47
CA PHE A 60 7.13 -4.42 6.14
C PHE A 60 6.31 -5.41 5.31
N GLU A 61 6.51 -6.71 5.48
CA GLU A 61 5.67 -7.73 4.83
C GLU A 61 4.23 -7.69 5.36
N ASP A 62 4.06 -7.60 6.67
CA ASP A 62 2.74 -7.49 7.32
C ASP A 62 2.03 -6.17 6.93
N LEU A 63 2.80 -5.08 6.75
CA LEU A 63 2.27 -3.83 6.23
C LEU A 63 1.74 -3.99 4.79
N ALA A 64 2.48 -4.68 3.92
CA ALA A 64 2.02 -4.93 2.55
C ALA A 64 0.77 -5.82 2.54
N ASP A 65 0.75 -6.89 3.34
CA ASP A 65 -0.39 -7.81 3.46
C ASP A 65 -1.67 -7.07 3.86
N LEU A 66 -1.60 -6.19 4.88
CA LEU A 66 -2.73 -5.40 5.35
C LEU A 66 -3.33 -4.53 4.24
N PHE A 67 -2.49 -3.80 3.50
CA PHE A 67 -2.97 -2.87 2.47
C PHE A 67 -3.41 -3.57 1.19
N GLU A 68 -2.85 -4.74 0.87
CA GLU A 68 -3.34 -5.60 -0.21
C GLU A 68 -4.73 -6.17 0.09
N GLN A 69 -4.94 -6.71 1.29
CA GLN A 69 -6.25 -7.19 1.72
C GLN A 69 -7.29 -6.07 1.67
N ALA A 70 -6.95 -4.91 2.22
CA ALA A 70 -7.85 -3.77 2.22
C ALA A 70 -8.08 -3.16 0.82
N ALA A 71 -7.16 -3.36 -0.13
CA ALA A 71 -7.39 -3.04 -1.54
C ALA A 71 -8.37 -4.02 -2.19
N ALA A 72 -8.20 -5.32 -1.93
CA ALA A 72 -9.07 -6.36 -2.45
C ALA A 72 -10.50 -6.24 -1.93
N ASP A 73 -10.67 -5.87 -0.66
CA ASP A 73 -11.96 -5.71 0.00
C ASP A 73 -12.63 -4.35 -0.32
N GLY A 74 -11.92 -3.43 -0.98
CA GLY A 74 -12.42 -2.08 -1.27
C GLY A 74 -12.52 -1.18 -0.03
N THR A 75 -11.88 -1.56 1.07
CA THR A 75 -11.91 -0.84 2.34
C THR A 75 -11.28 0.55 2.21
N PRO A 76 -11.96 1.63 2.63
CA PRO A 76 -11.43 2.99 2.54
C PRO A 76 -10.23 3.19 3.46
N MET A 77 -9.29 4.07 3.06
CA MET A 77 -8.05 4.33 3.79
C MET A 77 -8.26 4.65 5.29
N ARG A 78 -9.30 5.43 5.59
CA ARG A 78 -9.65 5.84 6.96
C ARG A 78 -10.12 4.70 7.85
N GLU A 79 -10.64 3.63 7.29
CA GLU A 79 -11.06 2.46 8.06
C GLU A 79 -9.85 1.55 8.38
N ILE A 80 -8.79 1.62 7.58
CA ILE A 80 -7.54 0.88 7.81
C ILE A 80 -6.65 1.64 8.81
N VAL A 81 -6.44 2.92 8.55
CA VAL A 81 -5.45 3.74 9.26
C VAL A 81 -6.08 4.55 10.41
N GLY A 82 -7.40 4.71 10.42
CA GLY A 82 -8.09 5.50 11.42
C GLY A 82 -8.00 7.01 11.19
N GLU A 83 -8.40 7.76 12.22
CA GLU A 83 -8.43 9.24 12.16
C GLU A 83 -7.04 9.88 12.34
N ASP A 84 -6.15 9.19 13.07
CA ASP A 84 -4.75 9.61 13.23
C ASP A 84 -3.77 8.59 12.61
N PRO A 85 -3.22 8.91 11.42
CA PRO A 85 -2.15 8.15 10.77
C PRO A 85 -0.92 7.87 11.63
N VAL A 86 -0.55 8.83 12.47
CA VAL A 86 0.64 8.75 13.32
C VAL A 86 0.40 7.78 14.45
N GLU A 87 -0.79 7.83 15.06
CA GLU A 87 -1.18 6.89 16.11
C GLU A 87 -1.19 5.46 15.58
N PHE A 88 -1.77 5.22 14.39
CA PHE A 88 -1.72 3.92 13.74
C PHE A 88 -0.28 3.45 13.52
N ALA A 89 0.57 4.30 12.93
CA ALA A 89 1.93 3.90 12.62
C ALA A 89 2.79 3.68 13.88
N ASP A 90 2.58 4.47 14.94
CA ASP A 90 3.23 4.29 16.24
C ASP A 90 2.77 2.97 16.90
N ALA A 91 1.47 2.68 16.90
CA ALA A 91 0.92 1.43 17.43
C ALA A 91 1.38 0.21 16.62
N PHE A 92 1.41 0.33 15.30
CA PHE A 92 1.92 -0.71 14.40
C PHE A 92 3.39 -1.00 14.68
N ALA A 93 4.22 0.03 14.80
CA ALA A 93 5.65 -0.11 15.06
C ALA A 93 5.95 -0.70 16.45
N GLN A 94 5.13 -0.39 17.46
CA GLN A 94 5.28 -0.94 18.82
C GLN A 94 5.09 -2.47 18.88
N ASN A 95 4.36 -3.07 17.93
CA ASN A 95 4.29 -4.53 17.82
C ASN A 95 5.64 -5.16 17.46
N TYR A 96 6.59 -4.36 16.97
CA TYR A 96 7.89 -4.82 16.46
C TYR A 96 9.12 -4.19 17.14
N ALA A 97 8.96 -3.21 18.04
CA ALA A 97 10.09 -2.72 18.83
C ALA A 97 9.77 -2.41 20.29
N GLU A 98 10.70 -2.80 21.17
CA GLU A 98 10.78 -2.30 22.54
C GLU A 98 11.32 -0.86 22.52
N GLY A 99 10.42 0.14 22.42
CA GLY A 99 10.70 1.51 22.90
C GLY A 99 11.47 2.47 21.98
N GLY A 100 11.33 2.39 20.66
CA GLY A 100 11.93 3.35 19.71
C GLY A 100 11.34 4.78 19.77
N TYR A 101 12.15 5.80 19.42
CA TYR A 101 11.75 7.21 19.35
C TYR A 101 11.62 7.72 17.90
N VAL A 102 10.56 8.49 17.58
CA VAL A 102 10.31 9.03 16.23
C VAL A 102 10.32 10.56 16.21
N PRO A 103 11.04 11.21 15.28
CA PRO A 103 11.11 12.67 15.19
C PRO A 103 9.79 13.32 14.72
N ALA A 104 9.43 14.47 15.28
CA ALA A 104 8.19 15.20 14.96
C ALA A 104 8.01 15.55 13.47
N ARG A 105 9.11 15.77 12.74
CA ARG A 105 9.08 16.01 11.29
C ARG A 105 8.59 14.78 10.52
N ALA A 106 8.91 13.58 10.98
CA ALA A 106 8.42 12.34 10.36
C ALA A 106 6.91 12.21 10.57
N LYS A 107 6.43 12.50 11.79
CA LYS A 107 5.00 12.50 12.14
C LYS A 107 4.19 13.39 11.19
N LYS A 108 4.63 14.65 11.03
CA LYS A 108 3.99 15.60 10.11
C LYS A 108 3.96 15.11 8.66
N GLN A 109 5.08 14.58 8.16
CA GLN A 109 5.16 14.07 6.78
C GLN A 109 4.22 12.90 6.52
N LEU A 110 4.01 12.04 7.52
CA LEU A 110 3.07 10.93 7.43
C LEU A 110 1.62 11.44 7.33
N THR A 111 1.20 12.32 8.24
CA THR A 111 -0.16 12.88 8.24
C THR A 111 -0.50 13.57 6.90
N GLU A 112 0.40 14.42 6.40
CA GLU A 112 0.19 15.14 5.14
C GLU A 112 0.13 14.20 3.92
N ALA A 113 0.88 13.10 3.94
CA ALA A 113 0.88 12.15 2.85
C ALA A 113 -0.40 11.30 2.81
N LEU A 114 -0.92 10.87 3.97
CA LEU A 114 -2.18 10.13 4.01
C LEU A 114 -3.39 11.00 3.69
N ALA A 115 -3.42 12.25 4.15
CA ALA A 115 -4.47 13.20 3.75
C ALA A 115 -4.55 13.34 2.22
N ARG A 116 -3.39 13.46 1.56
CA ARG A 116 -3.33 13.50 0.09
C ARG A 116 -3.76 12.20 -0.57
N ALA A 117 -3.41 11.05 0.01
CA ALA A 117 -3.79 9.75 -0.51
C ALA A 117 -5.31 9.54 -0.43
N GLU A 118 -5.94 9.94 0.67
CA GLU A 118 -7.40 9.94 0.86
C GLU A 118 -8.11 10.81 -0.17
N GLU A 119 -7.66 12.04 -0.38
CA GLU A 119 -8.19 12.93 -1.40
C GLU A 119 -8.12 12.29 -2.80
N ALA A 120 -7.02 11.58 -3.09
CA ALA A 120 -6.87 10.85 -4.35
C ALA A 120 -7.84 9.66 -4.47
N GLU A 121 -8.16 8.96 -3.37
CA GLU A 121 -9.19 7.90 -3.37
C GLU A 121 -10.57 8.43 -3.71
N VAL A 122 -10.93 9.60 -3.16
CA VAL A 122 -12.22 10.25 -3.40
C VAL A 122 -12.36 10.63 -4.87
N THR A 123 -11.31 11.14 -5.51
CA THR A 123 -11.32 11.48 -6.94
C THR A 123 -11.37 10.27 -7.87
N ALA A 124 -10.77 9.14 -7.47
CA ALA A 124 -10.84 7.89 -8.23
C ALA A 124 -12.23 7.23 -8.16
N GLY A 125 -12.90 7.34 -7.01
CA GLY A 125 -14.28 6.85 -6.83
C GLY A 125 -15.32 7.60 -7.66
N ASP A 126 -15.09 8.90 -7.91
CA ASP A 126 -16.01 9.75 -8.70
C ASP A 126 -16.00 9.41 -10.21
N THR A 127 -14.91 8.80 -10.70
CA THR A 127 -14.81 8.45 -12.13
C THR A 127 -15.51 7.11 -12.46
N ALA A 128 -15.81 6.29 -11.46
CA ALA A 128 -16.50 5.00 -11.63
C ALA A 128 -18.05 5.12 -11.61
N GLY A 129 -18.60 6.29 -11.23
CA GLY A 129 -20.04 6.52 -11.10
C GLY A 129 -20.77 7.05 -12.36
N ASP A 130 -20.05 7.54 -13.38
CA ASP A 130 -20.65 8.34 -14.47
C ASP A 130 -20.97 7.56 -15.77
N THR A 131 -20.75 6.24 -15.85
CA THR A 131 -20.96 5.47 -17.11
C THR A 131 -22.28 4.68 -17.20
N ALA A 132 -23.26 4.96 -16.34
CA ALA A 132 -24.56 4.28 -16.37
C ALA A 132 -25.73 5.28 -16.45
N GLY A 133 -25.81 6.07 -17.53
CA GLY A 133 -26.90 7.05 -17.62
C GLY A 133 -27.09 7.69 -18.98
N GLY A 134 -27.38 6.91 -20.02
CA GLY A 134 -28.16 7.44 -21.14
C GLY A 134 -27.68 7.06 -22.53
N THR A 135 -28.41 6.15 -23.16
CA THR A 135 -28.98 6.41 -24.49
C THR A 135 -30.28 5.61 -24.62
N ALA A 136 -31.39 6.32 -24.40
CA ALA A 136 -32.62 6.09 -25.15
C ALA A 136 -32.29 6.15 -26.66
N GLY A 137 -32.92 5.48 -27.60
CA GLY A 137 -34.24 4.87 -27.69
C GLY A 137 -34.69 5.01 -29.15
N GLY A 138 -35.26 3.97 -29.75
CA GLY A 138 -35.84 3.98 -31.11
C GLY A 138 -34.79 3.91 -32.24
N THR A 139 -35.00 3.25 -33.39
CA THR A 139 -36.23 2.99 -34.14
C THR A 139 -36.04 1.90 -35.21
N ALA A 140 -37.13 1.17 -35.49
CA ALA A 140 -37.50 0.43 -36.73
C ALA A 140 -36.65 -0.80 -37.13
N GLY A 141 -37.20 -1.98 -37.50
CA GLY A 141 -38.57 -2.36 -37.87
C GLY A 141 -38.66 -2.72 -39.37
N GLY A 142 -38.71 -4.02 -39.71
CA GLY A 142 -39.18 -4.61 -40.99
C GLY A 142 -38.11 -4.86 -42.06
N THR A 143 -37.69 -6.08 -42.45
CA THR A 143 -38.31 -7.29 -43.04
C THR A 143 -38.66 -7.22 -44.55
N ALA A 144 -38.15 -8.23 -45.29
CA ALA A 144 -38.51 -8.72 -46.64
C ALA A 144 -38.21 -7.79 -47.83
N GLY A 145 -37.82 -8.22 -49.04
CA GLY A 145 -37.65 -9.51 -49.72
C GLY A 145 -37.46 -9.14 -51.22
N GLY A 146 -36.53 -9.74 -51.96
CA GLY A 146 -36.91 -10.63 -53.07
C GLY A 146 -36.87 -9.97 -54.47
N THR A 147 -36.01 -10.55 -55.33
CA THR A 147 -36.11 -10.71 -56.80
C THR A 147 -36.25 -9.48 -57.72
N ALA A 148 -35.24 -9.32 -58.58
CA ALA A 148 -35.43 -9.20 -60.03
C ALA A 148 -34.17 -9.76 -60.73
#